data_AF-A0AAP8QD92-F1
#
_entry.id   AF-A0AAP8QD92-F1
#
_cell.length_a   1.000
_cell.length_b   1.000
_cell.length_c   1.000
_cell.angle_alpha   90.00
_cell.angle_beta   90.00
_cell.angle_gamma   90.00
#
_symmetry.space_group_name_H-M   'P 1'
#
loop_
_entity.id
_entity.type
_entity.pdbx_description
1 polymer ?
#
loop_
_entity_poly.entity_id
_entity_poly.type
_entity_poly.pdbx_seq_one_letter_code
_entity_poly.pdbx_strand_id
1 'polypeptide(L)' 'MLLENDLLKSFEDLQQKLVELYRTEGSFLSPTVLQLSQQLDEYIVLIQKITKTIK' A
#
# COMPACT_ATOMS: atom_id res chain seq x y z
N MET A 1 18.05 3.56 3.71
CA MET A 1 18.38 3.49 2.25
C MET A 1 17.98 2.17 1.57
N LEU A 2 18.36 0.97 2.04
CA LEU A 2 17.82 -0.30 1.48
C LEU A 2 16.39 -0.59 1.96
N LEU A 3 16.16 -0.48 3.28
CA LEU A 3 14.86 -0.77 3.90
C LEU A 3 13.70 0.08 3.34
N GLU A 4 13.93 1.37 3.06
CA GLU A 4 12.93 2.25 2.44
C GLU A 4 12.62 1.87 0.99
N ASN A 5 13.63 1.44 0.23
CA ASN A 5 13.41 1.01 -1.16
C ASN A 5 12.64 -0.30 -1.22
N ASP A 6 12.99 -1.28 -0.39
CA ASP A 6 12.23 -2.55 -0.31
C ASP A 6 10.78 -2.32 0.14
N LEU A 7 10.57 -1.37 1.06
CA LEU A 7 9.25 -1.06 1.59
C LEU A 7 8.40 -0.25 0.58
N LEU A 8 9.01 0.68 -0.16
CA LEU A 8 8.36 1.37 -1.29
C LEU A 8 8.00 0.40 -2.41
N LYS A 9 8.91 -0.53 -2.74
CA LYS A 9 8.67 -1.53 -3.77
C LYS A 9 7.54 -2.47 -3.39
N SER A 10 7.51 -2.90 -2.13
CA SER A 10 6.40 -3.69 -1.57
C SER A 10 5.08 -2.92 -1.62
N PHE A 11 5.11 -1.61 -1.37
CA PHE A 11 3.94 -0.74 -1.50
C PHE A 11 3.46 -0.61 -2.95
N GLU A 12 4.36 -0.42 -3.91
CA GLU A 12 4.03 -0.36 -5.34
C GLU A 12 3.42 -1.68 -5.85
N ASP A 13 4.00 -2.82 -5.46
CA ASP A 13 3.44 -4.16 -5.75
C ASP A 13 2.03 -4.32 -5.19
N LEU A 14 1.79 -3.87 -3.94
CA LEU A 14 0.48 -3.93 -3.31
C LEU A 14 -0.53 -3.00 -4.01
N GLN A 15 -0.07 -1.83 -4.46
CA GLN A 15 -0.89 -0.85 -5.17
C GLN A 15 -1.31 -1.38 -6.54
N GLN A 16 -0.40 -2.02 -7.27
CA GLN A 16 -0.73 -2.69 -8.54
C GLN A 16 -1.80 -3.76 -8.34
N LYS A 17 -1.65 -4.61 -7.32
CA LYS A 17 -2.65 -5.63 -6.99
C LYS A 17 -4.00 -5.03 -6.67
N LEU A 18 -4.04 -3.93 -5.91
CA LEU A 18 -5.30 -3.21 -5.63
C LEU A 18 -5.95 -2.72 -6.92
N VAL A 19 -5.19 -2.13 -7.84
CA VAL A 19 -5.71 -1.63 -9.13
C VAL A 19 -6.27 -2.78 -9.98
N GLU A 20 -5.57 -3.92 -10.06
CA GLU A 20 -6.05 -5.10 -10.77
C GLU A 20 -7.32 -5.69 -10.14
N LEU A 21 -7.35 -5.78 -8.80
CA LEU A 21 -8.52 -6.25 -8.06
C LEU A 21 -9.70 -5.30 -8.24
N TYR A 22 -9.48 -3.99 -8.15
CA TYR A 22 -10.51 -3.00 -8.40
C TYR A 22 -11.03 -3.07 -9.84
N ARG A 23 -10.14 -3.29 -10.81
CA ARG A 23 -10.53 -3.46 -12.22
C ARG A 23 -11.36 -4.74 -12.43
N THR A 24 -11.07 -5.80 -11.68
CA THR A 24 -11.77 -7.09 -11.76
C THR A 24 -13.12 -7.06 -11.04
N GLU A 25 -13.14 -6.54 -9.81
CA GLU A 25 -14.33 -6.46 -8.95
C GLU A 25 -15.27 -5.33 -9.39
N GLY A 26 -14.73 -4.25 -9.98
CA GLY A 26 -15.49 -3.07 -10.40
C GLY A 26 -16.03 -2.22 -9.24
N SER A 27 -15.65 -2.53 -7.99
CA SER A 27 -16.15 -1.86 -6.79
C SER A 27 -15.07 -1.73 -5.72
N PHE A 28 -14.96 -0.52 -5.14
CA PHE A 28 -14.13 -0.26 -3.97
C PHE A 28 -14.73 -0.83 -2.68
N LEU A 29 -16.01 -1.20 -2.69
CA LEU A 29 -16.72 -1.74 -1.53
C LEU A 29 -16.51 -3.25 -1.38
N SER A 30 -15.84 -3.89 -2.33
CA SER A 30 -15.51 -5.30 -2.22
C SER A 30 -14.57 -5.51 -1.04
N PRO A 31 -14.86 -6.46 -0.14
CA PRO A 31 -14.09 -6.65 1.10
C PRO A 31 -12.61 -6.87 0.82
N THR A 32 -12.28 -7.54 -0.29
CA THR A 32 -10.90 -7.76 -0.75
C THR A 32 -10.19 -6.46 -1.12
N VAL A 33 -10.86 -5.57 -1.86
CA VAL A 33 -10.31 -4.25 -2.25
C VAL A 33 -10.14 -3.37 -1.01
N LEU A 34 -11.12 -3.40 -0.10
CA LEU A 34 -11.08 -2.64 1.14
C LEU A 34 -9.91 -3.08 2.04
N GLN A 35 -9.69 -4.39 2.19
CA GLN A 35 -8.57 -4.93 2.97
C GLN A 35 -7.22 -4.53 2.37
N LEU A 36 -7.05 -4.64 1.06
CA LEU A 36 -5.82 -4.21 0.38
C LEU A 36 -5.60 -2.70 0.52
N SER A 37 -6.67 -1.90 0.45
CA SER A 37 -6.58 -0.46 0.66
C SER A 37 -6.12 -0.13 2.08
N GLN A 38 -6.65 -0.82 3.09
CA GLN A 38 -6.21 -0.66 4.49
C GLN A 38 -4.74 -1.03 4.68
N GLN A 39 -4.27 -2.10 4.03
CA GLN A 39 -2.86 -2.45 4.09
C GLN A 39 -1.97 -1.37 3.44
N LEU A 40 -2.39 -0.78 2.32
CA LEU A 40 -1.68 0.35 1.70
C LEU A 40 -1.59 1.55 2.65
N ASP A 41 -2.68 1.89 3.33
CA ASP A 41 -2.70 2.96 4.33
C ASP A 41 -1.73 2.69 5.49
N GLU A 42 -1.65 1.46 5.98
CA GLU A 42 -0.67 1.07 7.01
C GLU A 42 0.77 1.25 6.52
N TYR A 43 1.07 0.83 5.28
CA TYR A 43 2.39 1.03 4.68
C TYR A 43 2.74 2.52 4.56
N ILE A 44 1.79 3.37 4.14
CA ILE A 44 1.99 4.83 4.06
C ILE A 44 2.33 5.40 5.44
N VAL A 45 1.59 5.00 6.48
CA VAL A 45 1.86 5.46 7.86
C VAL A 45 3.24 5.01 8.32
N LEU A 46 3.65 3.77 8.01
CA LEU A 46 4.99 3.26 8.34
C LEU A 46 6.08 4.05 7.62
N ILE A 47 5.94 4.28 6.32
CA ILE A 47 6.87 5.11 5.52
C ILE A 47 6.98 6.50 6.14
N GLN A 48 5.84 7.16 6.37
CA GLN A 48 5.80 8.50 6.94
C GLN A 48 6.44 8.55 8.33
N LYS A 49 6.20 7.55 9.18
CA LYS A 49 6.85 7.46 10.49
C LYS A 49 8.35 7.32 10.37
N ILE A 50 8.84 6.46 9.46
CA ILE A 50 10.28 6.29 9.21
C ILE A 50 10.89 7.61 8.72
N THR A 51 10.31 8.23 7.69
CA THR A 51 10.79 9.50 7.13
C THR A 51 10.76 10.64 8.15
N LYS A 52 9.73 10.68 9.02
CA LYS A 52 9.56 11.72 10.04
C LYS A 52 10.44 11.51 11.27
N THR A 53 10.85 10.27 11.56
CA THR A 53 11.78 9.94 12.66
C THR A 53 13.24 10.23 12.28
N ILE A 54 13.55 10.30 10.99
CA ILE A 54 14.89 10.62 10.48
C ILE A 54 15.14 12.15 10.40
N LYS A 55 14.14 12.98 10.70
CA LYS A 55 14.20 14.44 10.63
C LYS A 55 14.32 15.08 12.01
#